data_AF-A0A1J4JAE6-F1
#
_entry.id   AF-A0A1J4JAE6-F1
#
_cell.length_a   1.000
_cell.length_b   1.000
_cell.length_c   1.000
_cell.angle_alpha   90.00
_cell.angle_beta   90.00
_cell.angle_gamma   90.00
#
_symmetry.space_group_name_H-M   'P 1'
#
loop_
_entity.id
_entity.type
_entity.pdbx_description
1 polymer ?
#
loop_
_entity_poly.entity_id
_entity_poly.type
_entity_poly.pdbx_seq_one_letter_code
_entity_poly.pdbx_strand_id
1 'polypeptide(L)'
;MLFFLIFRFISSNANESTFNASSSFGIMEALRFGNKFTDIVDTSIFVQFPEFESDKFLKILNHISVPKRSCYNEILYHLQFDCEEANDEQQKTLALHFTQCYYNVTGKLDQFPSGPIDNLKTSQMSTAVYSVYTSMKAHWKNLCLFSKQNVFTEETSQSLVDLYSTIVESMHSIISLQKELNATSILLNDSLMNITTQLNKTIDNVNKIQVLFESFTGYFDIVKTFIDYSVDTLHQIQFYAIVIIIAFFFALYLPKMLVPVTLLTILFSSIDNFLGKRVLMWNDSIYRTLTKIVYSMLCFSYPTIQIIYFLIGLTKRIINLFKNDSKIIHESKENSRKIE
;
A
#
# COMPACT_ATOMS: atom_id res chain seq x y z
N MET A 1 -8.13 20.19 -2.94
CA MET A 1 -8.68 21.10 -1.91
C MET A 1 -9.27 20.38 -0.68
N LEU A 2 -9.31 19.04 -0.65
CA LEU A 2 -9.77 18.27 0.53
C LEU A 2 -8.65 17.78 1.46
N PHE A 3 -7.37 17.93 1.08
CA PHE A 3 -6.22 17.44 1.84
C PHE A 3 -5.69 18.43 2.90
N PHE A 4 -6.15 19.68 2.91
CA PHE A 4 -5.67 20.71 3.84
C PHE A 4 -6.47 20.81 5.16
N LEU A 5 -7.62 20.14 5.27
CA LEU A 5 -8.47 20.25 6.46
C LEU A 5 -8.19 19.19 7.53
N ILE A 6 -7.43 18.12 7.21
CA ILE A 6 -7.12 17.06 8.18
C ILE A 6 -5.94 17.47 9.09
N PHE A 7 -5.09 18.40 8.67
CA PHE A 7 -3.93 18.84 9.49
C PHE A 7 -4.27 19.83 10.61
N ARG A 8 -5.48 20.40 10.64
CA ARG A 8 -5.89 21.34 11.71
C ARG A 8 -6.49 20.68 12.96
N PHE A 9 -6.71 19.37 12.97
CA PHE A 9 -7.44 18.72 14.06
C PHE A 9 -6.60 17.86 15.03
N ILE A 10 -5.28 17.80 14.85
CA ILE A 10 -4.40 16.99 15.72
C ILE A 10 -3.58 17.83 16.72
N SER A 11 -3.60 19.16 16.64
CA SER A 11 -2.88 20.03 17.61
C SER A 11 -3.81 20.64 18.67
N SER A 12 -4.50 19.80 19.44
CA SER A 12 -5.21 20.21 20.65
C SER A 12 -5.08 19.14 21.72
N ASN A 13 -3.84 18.88 22.13
CA ASN A 13 -3.51 18.43 23.49
C ASN A 13 -1.98 18.37 23.60
N ALA A 14 -1.37 19.54 23.72
CA ALA A 14 -0.04 19.66 24.31
C ALA A 14 -0.25 20.34 25.65
N ASN A 15 0.06 19.57 26.70
CA ASN A 15 0.02 20.00 28.08
C ASN A 15 0.73 21.34 28.26
N GLU A 16 0.10 22.13 29.10
CA GLU A 16 0.56 23.35 29.73
C GLU A 16 1.89 23.08 30.47
N SER A 17 3.00 23.02 29.73
CA SER A 17 4.34 23.10 30.29
C SER A 17 4.79 24.55 30.23
N THR A 18 4.60 25.25 31.34
CA THR A 18 5.40 26.38 31.83
C THR A 18 6.60 26.77 30.93
N PHE A 19 6.37 27.69 30.00
CA PHE A 19 7.43 28.46 29.35
C PHE A 19 7.31 29.90 29.85
N ASN A 20 7.95 30.17 30.99
CA ASN A 20 8.17 31.51 31.50
C ASN A 20 9.41 32.10 30.82
N ALA A 21 9.29 33.36 30.37
CA ALA A 21 10.28 34.21 29.70
C ALA A 21 10.56 33.83 28.22
N SER A 22 10.32 34.64 27.21
CA SER A 22 10.22 36.10 27.15
C SER A 22 9.26 36.46 26.01
N SER A 23 8.15 37.15 26.31
CA SER A 23 7.39 37.81 25.24
C SER A 23 8.35 38.72 24.47
N SER A 24 8.20 38.84 23.16
CA SER A 24 9.06 39.70 22.33
C SER A 24 9.11 41.14 22.87
N PHE A 25 8.04 41.56 23.54
CA PHE A 25 7.96 42.78 24.32
C PHE A 25 9.02 42.91 25.43
N GLY A 26 9.26 41.85 26.22
CA GLY A 26 10.27 41.85 27.28
C GLY A 26 11.70 41.95 26.75
N ILE A 27 11.98 41.30 25.61
CA ILE A 27 13.28 41.39 24.93
C ILE A 27 13.49 42.81 24.41
N MET A 28 12.46 43.37 23.75
CA MET A 28 12.51 44.70 23.19
C MET A 28 12.76 45.77 24.27
N GLU A 29 12.10 45.64 25.41
CA GLU A 29 12.28 46.58 26.52
C GLU A 29 13.69 46.50 27.12
N ALA A 30 14.24 45.29 27.29
CA ALA A 30 15.61 45.11 27.75
C ALA A 30 16.67 45.67 26.76
N LEU A 31 16.44 45.52 25.44
CA LEU A 31 17.30 46.11 24.41
C LEU A 31 17.27 47.65 24.45
N ARG A 32 16.12 48.28 24.76
CA ARG A 32 16.02 49.74 24.95
C ARG A 32 16.84 50.26 26.13
N PHE A 33 17.09 49.42 27.13
CA PHE A 33 17.98 49.76 28.26
C PHE A 33 19.47 49.59 27.92
N GLY A 34 19.81 49.14 26.71
CA GLY A 34 21.19 48.99 26.25
C GLY A 34 21.84 47.65 26.61
N ASN A 35 21.04 46.68 27.09
CA ASN A 35 21.52 45.32 27.31
C ASN A 35 21.80 44.65 25.96
N LYS A 36 22.81 43.78 25.88
CA LYS A 36 23.04 43.00 24.66
C LYS A 36 22.02 41.90 24.56
N PHE A 37 21.66 41.53 23.33
CA PHE A 37 20.70 40.47 23.06
C PHE A 37 21.08 39.14 23.75
N THR A 38 22.37 38.79 23.68
CA THR A 38 22.95 37.61 24.32
C THR A 38 22.89 37.59 25.85
N ASP A 39 22.76 38.75 26.49
CA ASP A 39 22.61 38.83 27.95
C ASP A 39 21.17 38.60 28.39
N ILE A 40 20.21 38.78 27.47
CA ILE A 40 18.77 38.71 27.73
C ILE A 40 18.22 37.32 27.41
N VAL A 41 18.77 36.67 26.39
CA VAL A 41 18.19 35.44 25.84
C VAL A 41 19.18 34.28 25.89
N ASP A 42 18.68 33.10 26.27
CA ASP A 42 19.47 31.88 26.26
C ASP A 42 19.82 31.48 24.82
N THR A 43 21.12 31.48 24.53
CA THR A 43 21.68 31.12 23.22
C THR A 43 22.16 29.67 23.15
N SER A 44 22.04 28.91 24.24
CA SER A 44 22.46 27.51 24.31
C SER A 44 21.76 26.62 23.29
N ILE A 45 20.54 26.98 22.86
CA ILE A 45 19.79 26.25 21.85
C ILE A 45 20.52 26.18 20.51
N PHE A 46 21.29 27.22 20.14
CA PHE A 46 22.01 27.26 18.88
C PHE A 46 23.22 26.31 18.85
N VAL A 47 23.77 25.94 20.00
CA VAL A 47 24.87 24.97 20.11
C VAL A 47 24.44 23.58 19.61
N GLN A 48 23.14 23.28 19.66
CA GLN A 48 22.57 22.02 19.19
C GLN A 48 22.47 21.95 17.65
N PHE A 49 22.65 23.09 16.95
CA PHE A 49 22.50 23.21 15.50
C PHE A 49 23.76 23.83 14.86
N PRO A 50 24.89 23.10 14.81
CA PRO A 50 26.18 23.63 14.34
C PRO A 50 26.20 24.02 12.85
N GLU A 51 25.25 23.52 12.06
CA GLU A 51 25.08 23.90 10.64
C GLU A 51 24.43 25.27 10.47
N PHE A 52 23.70 25.75 11.49
CA PHE A 52 23.18 27.09 11.51
C PHE A 52 24.35 28.02 11.83
N GLU A 53 24.59 29.03 10.99
CA GLU A 53 25.63 30.06 11.24
C GLU A 53 25.20 31.00 12.39
N SER A 54 24.95 30.42 13.57
CA SER A 54 24.42 31.06 14.77
C SER A 54 25.25 32.27 15.16
N ASP A 55 26.57 32.17 15.02
CA ASP A 55 27.49 33.24 15.38
C ASP A 55 27.26 34.50 14.54
N LYS A 56 26.94 34.35 13.25
CA LYS A 56 26.63 35.50 12.38
C LYS A 56 25.29 36.11 12.76
N PHE A 57 24.28 35.30 13.00
CA PHE A 57 22.95 35.76 13.39
C PHE A 57 22.96 36.47 14.76
N LEU A 58 23.59 35.85 15.76
CA LEU A 58 23.76 36.44 17.10
C LEU A 58 24.61 37.72 17.05
N LYS A 59 25.62 37.78 16.18
CA LYS A 59 26.39 39.00 15.96
C LYS A 59 25.49 40.12 15.43
N ILE A 60 24.61 39.86 14.46
CA ILE A 60 23.65 40.86 13.96
C ILE A 60 22.76 41.34 15.10
N LEU A 61 22.15 40.41 15.86
CA LEU A 61 21.24 40.74 16.96
C LEU A 61 21.93 41.55 18.07
N ASN A 62 23.18 41.24 18.40
CA ASN A 62 23.96 41.99 19.40
C ASN A 62 24.33 43.42 18.95
N HIS A 63 24.29 43.73 17.65
CA HIS A 63 24.54 45.09 17.15
C HIS A 63 23.26 45.92 16.98
N ILE A 64 22.08 45.34 17.25
CA ILE A 64 20.83 46.10 17.20
C ILE A 64 20.79 47.06 18.38
N SER A 65 20.92 48.35 18.10
CA SER A 65 20.64 49.41 19.06
C SER A 65 19.23 49.94 18.85
N VAL A 66 18.31 49.59 19.75
CA VAL A 66 16.95 50.13 19.71
C VAL A 66 16.98 51.53 20.33
N PRO A 67 16.71 52.60 19.57
CA PRO A 67 16.65 53.92 20.15
C PRO A 67 15.54 53.95 21.21
N LYS A 68 15.81 54.57 22.37
CA LYS A 68 14.76 54.80 23.36
C LYS A 68 13.61 55.55 22.69
N ARG A 69 12.37 55.13 22.97
CA ARG A 69 11.18 55.83 22.45
C ARG A 69 11.26 57.30 22.83
N SER A 70 11.53 58.11 21.82
CA SER A 70 11.51 59.55 21.97
C SER A 70 10.08 60.03 21.70
N CYS A 71 9.65 61.07 22.38
CA CYS A 71 8.31 61.62 22.14
C CYS A 71 8.17 62.14 20.67
N TYR A 72 9.28 62.32 19.95
CA TYR A 72 9.30 62.58 18.50
C TYR A 72 8.74 61.42 17.67
N ASN A 73 8.94 60.18 18.10
CA ASN A 73 8.45 58.99 17.39
C ASN A 73 6.92 58.86 17.53
N GLU A 74 6.36 59.18 18.69
CA GLU A 74 4.91 59.12 18.95
C GLU A 74 4.12 60.04 18.03
N ILE A 75 4.70 61.20 17.70
CA ILE A 75 4.12 62.18 16.78
C ILE A 75 3.85 61.54 15.41
N LEU A 76 4.76 60.70 14.91
CA LEU A 76 4.59 60.05 13.61
C LEU A 76 3.61 58.87 13.64
N TYR A 77 3.56 58.11 14.73
CA TYR A 77 2.58 57.02 14.87
C TYR A 77 1.13 57.52 14.78
N HIS A 78 0.86 58.72 15.31
CA HIS A 78 -0.50 59.28 15.33
C HIS A 78 -0.91 59.98 14.05
N LEU A 79 0.05 60.46 13.26
CA LEU A 79 -0.21 61.42 12.20
C LEU A 79 -0.26 60.82 10.79
N GLN A 80 0.29 59.62 10.55
CA GLN A 80 0.27 58.92 9.24
C GLN A 80 0.58 59.84 8.03
N PHE A 81 1.51 60.78 8.19
CA PHE A 81 1.84 61.73 7.12
C PHE A 81 3.02 61.26 6.27
N ASP A 82 2.97 61.61 4.98
CA ASP A 82 4.16 61.58 4.14
C ASP A 82 5.01 62.82 4.41
N CYS A 83 6.25 62.61 4.83
CA CYS A 83 7.20 63.69 5.11
C CYS A 83 7.59 64.49 3.85
N GLU A 84 7.30 63.99 2.64
CA GLU A 84 7.63 64.67 1.39
C GLU A 84 6.52 65.60 0.87
N GLU A 85 5.25 65.26 1.12
CA GLU A 85 4.08 65.93 0.53
C GLU A 85 3.21 66.69 1.55
N ALA A 86 3.75 67.02 2.72
CA ALA A 86 2.96 67.66 3.78
C ALA A 86 2.46 69.06 3.39
N ASN A 87 1.14 69.26 3.44
CA ASN A 87 0.49 70.55 3.25
C ASN A 87 0.80 71.53 4.41
N ASP A 88 0.58 72.83 4.21
CA ASP A 88 0.96 73.86 5.19
C ASP A 88 0.31 73.66 6.57
N GLU A 89 -0.89 73.09 6.64
CA GLU A 89 -1.58 72.76 7.89
C GLU A 89 -0.94 71.54 8.59
N GLN A 90 -0.53 70.52 7.84
CA GLN A 90 0.23 69.38 8.35
C GLN A 90 1.60 69.82 8.87
N GLN A 91 2.29 70.70 8.15
CA GLN A 91 3.56 71.28 8.59
C GLN A 91 3.39 72.06 9.90
N LYS A 92 2.31 72.83 10.02
CA LYS A 92 1.95 73.56 11.25
C LYS A 92 1.70 72.59 12.41
N THR A 93 0.89 71.56 12.21
CA THR A 93 0.59 70.55 13.23
C THR A 93 1.84 69.78 13.67
N LEU A 94 2.67 69.33 12.73
CA LEU A 94 3.94 68.66 13.03
C LEU A 94 4.87 69.57 13.84
N ALA A 95 5.01 70.83 13.43
CA ALA A 95 5.84 71.80 14.13
C ALA A 95 5.34 72.06 15.57
N LEU A 96 4.01 72.13 15.77
CA LEU A 96 3.41 72.27 17.10
C LEU A 96 3.76 71.07 17.99
N HIS A 97 3.58 69.85 17.49
CA HIS A 97 3.89 68.65 18.26
C HIS A 97 5.38 68.49 18.53
N PHE A 98 6.26 68.80 17.57
CA PHE A 98 7.71 68.79 17.80
C PHE A 98 8.14 69.83 18.83
N THR A 99 7.50 71.00 18.82
CA THR A 99 7.73 72.03 19.84
C THR A 99 7.26 71.56 21.21
N GLN A 100 6.05 70.99 21.31
CA GLN A 100 5.55 70.41 22.55
C GLN A 100 6.51 69.33 23.09
N CYS A 101 7.04 68.50 22.19
CA CYS A 101 8.00 67.48 22.54
C CYS A 101 9.32 68.04 23.08
N TYR A 102 9.85 69.09 22.44
CA TYR A 102 11.05 69.78 22.90
C TYR A 102 10.87 70.34 24.32
N TYR A 103 9.73 70.97 24.60
CA TYR A 103 9.43 71.48 25.93
C TYR A 103 9.22 70.38 26.97
N ASN A 104 8.67 69.23 26.55
CA ASN A 104 8.56 68.05 27.40
C ASN A 104 9.94 67.50 27.78
N VAL A 105 10.82 67.29 26.80
CA VAL A 105 12.18 66.75 27.01
C VAL A 105 13.06 67.70 27.82
N THR A 106 12.86 69.01 27.69
CA THR A 106 13.60 70.02 28.47
C THR A 106 13.01 70.31 29.85
N GLY A 107 11.92 69.63 30.24
CA GLY A 107 11.27 69.80 31.54
C GLY A 107 10.56 71.14 31.73
N LYS A 108 10.18 71.81 30.64
CA LYS A 108 9.56 73.14 30.61
C LYS A 108 8.16 73.11 29.98
N LEU A 109 7.45 71.99 30.13
CA LEU A 109 6.14 71.77 29.50
C LEU A 109 5.07 72.77 29.99
N ASP A 110 5.26 73.31 31.19
CA ASP A 110 4.46 74.39 31.79
C ASP A 110 4.50 75.70 30.98
N GLN A 111 5.54 75.91 30.17
CA GLN A 111 5.67 77.09 29.31
C GLN A 111 4.91 76.95 27.99
N PHE A 112 4.52 75.73 27.62
CA PHE A 112 3.79 75.45 26.39
C PHE A 112 2.27 75.56 26.62
N PRO A 113 1.50 76.25 25.76
CA PRO A 113 0.08 76.46 25.98
C PRO A 113 -0.71 75.14 25.99
N SER A 114 -1.24 74.78 27.16
CA SER A 114 -2.15 73.64 27.37
C SER A 114 -3.61 74.08 27.30
N GLY A 115 -4.43 73.48 26.43
CA GLY A 115 -5.89 73.70 26.40
C GLY A 115 -6.54 74.20 25.11
N PRO A 116 -5.94 75.04 24.26
CA PRO A 116 -6.58 75.47 23.02
C PRO A 116 -6.47 74.41 21.90
N ILE A 117 -7.42 74.43 20.97
CA ILE A 117 -7.37 73.70 19.69
C ILE A 117 -6.06 74.10 18.96
N ASP A 118 -5.38 73.16 18.31
CA ASP A 118 -4.04 73.35 17.72
C ASP A 118 -3.91 74.60 16.84
N ASN A 119 -5.00 75.00 16.18
CA ASN A 119 -5.06 76.19 15.34
C ASN A 119 -4.90 77.53 16.09
N LEU A 120 -5.19 77.56 17.38
CA LEU A 120 -5.10 78.74 18.25
C LEU A 120 -3.87 78.69 19.18
N LYS A 121 -3.11 77.59 19.21
CA LYS A 121 -1.94 77.46 20.08
C LYS A 121 -0.88 78.52 19.76
N THR A 122 -0.65 78.81 18.48
CA THR A 122 0.40 79.73 18.05
C THR A 122 0.20 81.18 18.52
N SER A 123 -1.05 81.64 18.68
CA SER A 123 -1.34 83.01 19.13
C SER A 123 -1.21 83.20 20.65
N GLN A 124 -1.21 82.11 21.41
CA GLN A 124 -1.06 82.12 22.87
C GLN A 124 0.37 81.80 23.32
N MET A 125 1.28 81.52 22.39
CA MET A 125 2.68 81.27 22.70
C MET A 125 3.37 82.55 23.17
N SER A 126 4.19 82.43 24.23
CA SER A 126 5.14 83.50 24.58
C SER A 126 6.16 83.69 23.44
N THR A 127 6.79 84.85 23.38
CA THR A 127 7.79 85.16 22.33
C THR A 127 8.90 84.11 22.25
N ALA A 128 9.35 83.58 23.39
CA ALA A 128 10.36 82.53 23.45
C ALA A 128 9.85 81.20 22.85
N VAL A 129 8.63 80.77 23.21
CA VAL A 129 8.02 79.53 22.69
C VAL A 129 7.74 79.65 21.20
N TYR A 130 7.25 80.80 20.75
CA TYR A 130 7.00 81.07 19.34
C TYR A 130 8.28 81.01 18.51
N SER A 131 9.41 81.51 19.03
CA SER A 131 10.71 81.41 18.36
C SER A 131 11.20 79.97 18.21
N VAL A 132 10.94 79.10 19.18
CA VAL A 132 11.25 77.66 19.06
C VAL A 132 10.33 77.03 18.04
N TYR A 133 9.03 77.34 18.08
CA TYR A 133 8.05 76.85 17.11
C TYR A 133 8.40 77.24 15.67
N THR A 134 8.82 78.47 15.40
CA THR A 134 9.21 78.88 14.04
C THR A 134 10.46 78.14 13.57
N SER A 135 11.41 77.85 14.46
CA SER A 135 12.58 77.02 14.15
C SER A 135 12.20 75.57 13.86
N MET A 136 11.34 74.97 14.69
CA MET A 136 10.81 73.62 14.46
C MET A 136 10.01 73.54 13.16
N LYS A 137 9.23 74.58 12.84
CA LYS A 137 8.53 74.70 11.56
C LYS A 137 9.52 74.83 10.41
N ALA A 138 10.57 75.64 10.50
CA ALA A 138 11.55 75.74 9.41
C ALA A 138 12.27 74.41 9.13
N HIS A 139 12.47 73.57 10.15
CA HIS A 139 13.15 72.28 10.05
C HIS A 139 12.20 71.07 10.12
N TRP A 140 10.90 71.27 9.89
CA TRP A 140 9.89 70.21 10.05
C TRP A 140 10.23 68.97 9.21
N LYS A 141 10.72 69.15 7.99
CA LYS A 141 11.05 68.06 7.06
C LYS A 141 12.19 67.20 7.59
N ASN A 142 13.25 67.82 8.12
CA ASN A 142 14.38 67.10 8.71
C ASN A 142 13.96 66.33 9.97
N LEU A 143 13.14 66.94 10.83
CA LEU A 143 12.60 66.30 12.03
C LEU A 143 11.66 65.14 11.70
N CYS A 144 10.83 65.29 10.67
CA CYS A 144 9.96 64.24 10.16
C CYS A 144 10.78 63.05 9.64
N LEU A 145 11.78 63.30 8.79
CA LEU A 145 12.66 62.25 8.27
C LEU A 145 13.46 61.56 9.37
N PHE A 146 13.99 62.31 10.34
CA PHE A 146 14.69 61.75 11.49
C PHE A 146 13.80 60.84 12.33
N SER A 147 12.59 61.30 12.63
CA SER A 147 11.62 60.52 13.42
C SER A 147 11.17 59.28 12.64
N LYS A 148 10.98 59.39 11.31
CA LYS A 148 10.60 58.28 10.43
C LYS A 148 11.69 57.20 10.42
N GLN A 149 12.95 57.61 10.36
CA GLN A 149 14.09 56.69 10.45
C GLN A 149 14.11 55.94 11.80
N ASN A 150 13.81 56.62 12.90
CA ASN A 150 13.77 56.00 14.22
C ASN A 150 12.61 55.00 14.37
N VAL A 151 11.41 55.36 13.89
CA VAL A 151 10.24 54.46 13.87
C VAL A 151 10.55 53.22 13.02
N PHE A 152 11.07 53.41 11.81
CA PHE A 152 11.47 52.30 10.95
C PHE A 152 12.51 51.38 11.61
N THR A 153 13.49 51.96 12.31
CA THR A 153 14.51 51.20 13.04
C THR A 153 13.90 50.41 14.20
N GLU A 154 12.93 50.98 14.92
CA GLU A 154 12.18 50.30 15.98
C GLU A 154 11.36 49.12 15.42
N GLU A 155 10.58 49.35 14.36
CA GLU A 155 9.77 48.31 13.71
C GLU A 155 10.63 47.19 13.11
N THR A 156 11.76 47.54 12.49
CA THR A 156 12.73 46.56 11.97
C THR A 156 13.33 45.74 13.11
N SER A 157 13.69 46.39 14.23
CA SER A 157 14.22 45.70 15.41
C SER A 157 13.19 44.76 16.02
N GLN A 158 11.92 45.17 16.09
CA GLN A 158 10.81 44.33 16.55
C GLN A 158 10.61 43.12 15.66
N SER A 159 10.61 43.33 14.34
CA SER A 159 10.49 42.25 13.36
C SER A 159 11.64 41.24 13.48
N LEU A 160 12.86 41.70 13.77
CA LEU A 160 14.02 40.83 13.99
C LEU A 160 13.90 40.01 15.29
N VAL A 161 13.37 40.60 16.37
CA VAL A 161 13.09 39.89 17.63
C VAL A 161 11.96 38.87 17.45
N ASP A 162 10.92 39.20 16.72
CA ASP A 162 9.82 38.27 16.44
C ASP A 162 10.28 37.11 15.54
N LEU A 163 11.14 37.40 14.55
CA LEU A 163 11.81 36.37 13.75
C LEU A 163 12.67 35.45 14.62
N TYR A 164 13.42 36.00 15.58
CA TYR A 164 14.18 35.20 16.54
C TYR A 164 13.26 34.24 17.32
N SER A 165 12.14 34.75 17.86
CA SER A 165 11.19 33.91 18.62
C SER A 165 10.68 32.76 17.76
N THR A 166 10.34 33.05 16.51
CA THR A 166 9.87 32.04 15.55
C THR A 166 10.93 30.98 15.25
N ILE A 167 12.20 31.39 15.10
CA ILE A 167 13.33 30.47 14.88
C ILE A 167 13.52 29.56 16.09
N VAL A 168 13.46 30.10 17.30
CA VAL A 168 13.60 29.31 18.54
C VAL A 168 12.47 28.31 18.71
N GLU A 169 11.22 28.70 18.45
CA GLU A 169 10.07 27.78 18.45
C GLU A 169 10.24 26.65 17.43
N SER A 170 10.72 26.98 16.23
CA SER A 170 11.03 26.00 15.19
C SER A 170 12.13 25.03 15.64
N MET A 171 13.20 25.53 16.26
CA MET A 171 14.29 24.70 16.80
C MET A 171 13.79 23.75 17.90
N HIS A 172 12.96 24.24 18.84
CA HIS A 172 12.34 23.37 19.85
C HIS A 172 11.49 22.27 19.21
N SER A 173 10.72 22.60 18.17
CA SER A 173 9.92 21.63 17.42
C SER A 173 10.80 20.58 16.72
N ILE A 174 11.94 20.98 16.17
CA ILE A 174 12.90 20.04 15.56
C ILE A 174 13.50 19.10 16.62
N ILE A 175 13.87 19.63 17.79
CA ILE A 175 14.40 18.82 18.89
C ILE A 175 13.36 17.80 19.37
N SER A 176 12.09 18.19 19.50
CA SER A 176 11.03 17.25 19.90
C SER A 176 10.81 16.16 18.86
N LEU A 177 10.79 16.52 17.58
CA LEU A 177 10.68 15.56 16.48
C LEU A 177 11.86 14.57 16.46
N GLN A 178 13.09 15.05 16.67
CA GLN A 178 14.25 14.17 16.74
C GLN A 178 14.16 13.18 17.90
N LYS A 179 13.65 13.62 19.06
CA LYS A 179 13.42 12.76 20.23
C LYS A 179 12.36 11.69 19.95
N GLU A 180 11.25 12.07 19.32
CA GLU A 180 10.20 11.13 18.92
C GLU A 180 10.68 10.13 17.87
N LEU A 181 11.46 10.58 16.88
CA LEU A 181 12.06 9.70 15.87
C LEU A 181 13.03 8.69 16.50
N ASN A 182 13.86 9.11 17.46
CA ASN A 182 14.76 8.21 18.17
C ASN A 182 13.98 7.17 19.01
N ALA A 183 12.96 7.60 19.75
CA ALA A 183 12.08 6.69 20.48
C ALA A 183 11.39 5.68 19.55
N THR A 184 10.90 6.14 18.39
CA THR A 184 10.28 5.29 17.36
C THR A 184 11.29 4.30 16.77
N SER A 185 12.54 4.73 16.54
CA SER A 185 13.62 3.87 16.04
C SER A 185 13.95 2.75 17.02
N ILE A 186 14.04 3.05 18.32
CA ILE A 186 14.27 2.05 19.37
C ILE A 186 13.12 1.04 19.41
N LEU A 187 11.87 1.51 19.40
CA LEU A 187 10.68 0.64 19.39
C LEU A 187 10.66 -0.27 18.14
N LEU A 188 11.03 0.26 16.98
CA LEU A 188 11.06 -0.50 15.74
C LEU A 188 12.17 -1.55 15.76
N ASN A 189 13.34 -1.22 16.32
CA ASN A 189 14.44 -2.16 16.50
C ASN A 189 14.07 -3.30 17.46
N ASP A 190 13.42 -2.99 18.59
CA ASP A 190 12.94 -3.99 19.54
C ASP A 190 11.90 -4.91 18.92
N SER A 191 10.98 -4.35 18.13
CA SER A 191 9.98 -5.10 17.37
C SER A 191 10.63 -6.04 16.34
N LEU A 192 11.61 -5.56 15.58
CA LEU A 192 12.35 -6.38 14.63
C LEU A 192 13.10 -7.52 15.33
N MET A 193 13.78 -7.27 16.45
CA MET A 193 14.44 -8.31 17.22
C MET A 193 13.45 -9.36 17.72
N ASN A 194 12.28 -8.95 18.22
CA ASN A 194 11.23 -9.88 18.62
C ASN A 194 10.74 -10.73 17.44
N ILE A 195 10.49 -10.12 16.27
CA ILE A 195 10.11 -10.83 15.04
C ILE A 195 11.21 -11.83 14.62
N THR A 196 12.48 -11.45 14.64
CA THR A 196 13.61 -12.35 14.34
C THR A 196 13.65 -13.54 15.30
N THR A 197 13.42 -13.31 16.60
CA THR A 197 13.39 -14.43 17.57
C THR A 197 12.19 -15.37 17.34
N GLN A 198 11.03 -14.84 16.95
CA GLN A 198 9.86 -15.65 16.60
C GLN A 198 10.09 -16.43 15.30
N LEU A 199 10.72 -15.82 14.30
CA LEU A 199 11.12 -16.48 13.05
C LEU A 199 12.09 -17.63 13.31
N ASN A 200 13.14 -17.43 14.13
CA ASN A 200 14.07 -18.51 14.48
C ASN A 200 13.36 -19.67 15.19
N LYS A 201 12.45 -19.38 16.13
CA LYS A 201 11.61 -20.42 16.76
C LYS A 201 10.70 -21.14 15.75
N THR A 202 10.21 -20.43 14.74
CA THR A 202 9.36 -21.00 13.68
C THR A 202 10.16 -21.87 12.72
N ILE A 203 11.39 -21.49 12.37
CA ILE A 203 12.31 -22.28 11.54
C ILE A 203 12.60 -23.64 12.20
N ASP A 204 12.87 -23.67 13.51
CA ASP A 204 13.07 -24.93 14.24
C ASP A 204 11.83 -25.85 14.21
N ASN A 205 10.63 -25.27 14.21
CA ASN A 205 9.39 -26.03 14.09
C ASN A 205 9.16 -26.52 12.65
N VAL A 206 9.50 -25.72 11.64
CA VAL A 206 9.42 -26.11 10.22
C VAL A 206 10.36 -27.28 9.93
N ASN A 207 11.58 -27.27 10.46
CA ASN A 207 12.51 -28.39 10.31
C ASN A 207 11.96 -29.70 10.92
N LYS A 208 11.28 -29.62 12.08
CA LYS A 208 10.61 -30.79 12.68
C LYS A 208 9.44 -31.29 11.83
N ILE A 209 8.66 -30.39 11.24
CA ILE A 209 7.56 -30.74 10.32
C ILE A 209 8.09 -31.38 9.04
N GLN A 210 9.21 -30.88 8.50
CA GLN A 210 9.84 -31.45 7.31
C GLN A 210 10.28 -32.90 7.56
N VAL A 211 10.94 -33.17 8.69
CA VAL A 211 11.33 -34.54 9.07
C VAL A 211 10.11 -35.47 9.22
N LEU A 212 9.01 -34.98 9.79
CA LEU A 212 7.76 -35.73 9.87
C LEU A 212 7.16 -35.99 8.48
N PHE A 213 7.21 -35.00 7.58
CA PHE A 213 6.71 -35.13 6.21
C PHE A 213 7.53 -36.12 5.39
N GLU A 214 8.87 -36.09 5.51
CA GLU A 214 9.77 -37.08 4.88
C GLU A 214 9.45 -38.50 5.38
N SER A 215 9.20 -38.67 6.68
CA SER A 215 8.76 -39.95 7.23
C SER A 215 7.41 -40.40 6.68
N PHE A 216 6.46 -39.47 6.49
CA PHE A 216 5.13 -39.74 5.95
C PHE A 216 5.18 -40.11 4.46
N THR A 217 6.01 -39.44 3.67
CA THR A 217 6.21 -39.76 2.26
C THR A 217 6.78 -41.16 2.05
N GLY A 218 7.66 -41.62 2.94
CA GLY A 218 8.18 -43.00 2.91
C GLY A 218 7.09 -44.07 3.06
N TYR A 219 6.00 -43.79 3.78
CA TYR A 219 4.85 -44.72 3.86
C TYR A 219 4.07 -44.81 2.54
N PHE A 220 4.00 -43.72 1.77
CA PHE A 220 3.31 -43.75 0.47
C PHE A 220 4.04 -44.57 -0.57
N ASP A 221 5.37 -44.66 -0.51
CA ASP A 221 6.13 -45.53 -1.43
C ASP A 221 5.79 -47.02 -1.22
N ILE A 222 5.54 -47.43 0.03
CA ILE A 222 5.08 -48.78 0.36
C ILE A 222 3.66 -49.02 -0.19
N VAL A 223 2.78 -48.04 -0.07
CA VAL A 223 1.41 -48.14 -0.62
C VAL A 223 1.43 -48.19 -2.15
N LYS A 224 2.26 -47.35 -2.79
CA LYS A 224 2.42 -47.30 -4.23
C LYS A 224 2.94 -48.64 -4.78
N THR A 225 3.99 -49.19 -4.18
CA THR A 225 4.54 -50.49 -4.57
C THR A 225 3.53 -51.63 -4.42
N PHE A 226 2.67 -51.60 -3.40
CA PHE A 226 1.56 -52.55 -3.25
C PHE A 226 0.48 -52.40 -4.33
N ILE A 227 0.12 -51.16 -4.69
CA ILE A 227 -0.83 -50.88 -5.78
C ILE A 227 -0.27 -51.40 -7.11
N ASP A 228 0.98 -51.07 -7.43
CA ASP A 228 1.63 -51.50 -8.67
C ASP A 228 1.66 -53.03 -8.76
N TYR A 229 2.02 -53.73 -7.67
CA TYR A 229 1.97 -55.19 -7.59
C TYR A 229 0.56 -55.76 -7.82
N SER A 230 -0.46 -55.11 -7.26
CA SER A 230 -1.85 -55.55 -7.40
C SER A 230 -2.36 -55.37 -8.85
N VAL A 231 -1.98 -54.27 -9.51
CA VAL A 231 -2.30 -54.01 -10.92
C VAL A 231 -1.63 -55.04 -11.83
N ASP A 232 -0.35 -55.34 -11.61
CA ASP A 232 0.36 -56.37 -12.38
C ASP A 232 -0.28 -57.76 -12.21
N THR A 233 -0.68 -58.09 -10.98
CA THR A 233 -1.38 -59.35 -10.69
C THR A 233 -2.72 -59.42 -11.41
N LEU A 234 -3.47 -58.32 -11.47
CA LEU A 234 -4.74 -58.25 -12.22
C LEU A 234 -4.54 -58.46 -13.73
N HIS A 235 -3.49 -57.86 -14.31
CA HIS A 235 -3.15 -58.09 -15.71
C HIS A 235 -2.80 -59.55 -16.00
N GLN A 236 -2.07 -60.22 -15.10
CA GLN A 236 -1.79 -61.65 -15.22
C GLN A 236 -3.08 -62.50 -15.18
N ILE A 237 -4.00 -62.21 -14.24
CA ILE A 237 -5.28 -62.91 -14.15
C ILE A 237 -6.12 -62.71 -15.43
N GLN A 238 -6.13 -61.49 -15.98
CA GLN A 238 -6.83 -61.18 -17.23
C GLN A 238 -6.27 -62.00 -18.40
N PHE A 239 -4.94 -62.12 -18.50
CA PHE A 239 -4.29 -62.93 -19.53
C PHE A 239 -4.70 -64.41 -19.43
N TYR A 240 -4.65 -65.00 -18.24
CA TYR A 240 -5.08 -66.39 -18.04
C TYR A 240 -6.56 -66.61 -18.35
N ALA A 241 -7.42 -65.67 -17.97
CA ALA A 241 -8.86 -65.75 -18.28
C ALA A 241 -9.10 -65.77 -19.79
N ILE A 242 -8.40 -64.93 -20.57
CA ILE A 242 -8.50 -64.91 -22.04
C ILE A 242 -8.04 -66.25 -22.63
N VAL A 243 -6.91 -66.79 -22.18
CA VAL A 243 -6.39 -68.09 -22.65
C VAL A 243 -7.40 -69.20 -22.39
N ILE A 244 -8.01 -69.23 -21.21
CA ILE A 244 -9.06 -70.20 -20.86
C ILE A 244 -10.29 -70.04 -21.76
N ILE A 245 -10.76 -68.81 -22.01
CA ILE A 245 -11.89 -68.54 -22.90
C ILE A 245 -11.61 -69.04 -24.33
N ILE A 246 -10.42 -68.78 -24.86
CA ILE A 246 -10.00 -69.24 -26.18
C ILE A 246 -9.95 -70.78 -26.23
N ALA A 247 -9.38 -71.43 -25.21
CA ALA A 247 -9.34 -72.88 -25.13
C ALA A 247 -10.74 -73.50 -25.09
N PHE A 248 -11.66 -72.94 -24.30
CA PHE A 248 -13.06 -73.37 -24.28
C PHE A 248 -13.77 -73.15 -25.61
N PHE A 249 -13.49 -72.04 -26.29
CA PHE A 249 -14.02 -71.78 -27.62
C PHE A 249 -13.61 -72.90 -28.58
N PHE A 250 -12.33 -73.21 -28.69
CA PHE A 250 -11.88 -74.30 -29.56
C PHE A 250 -12.46 -75.67 -29.16
N ALA A 251 -12.46 -76.00 -27.87
CA ALA A 251 -12.94 -77.30 -27.38
C ALA A 251 -14.44 -77.54 -27.66
N LEU A 252 -15.29 -76.53 -27.46
CA LEU A 252 -16.74 -76.69 -27.62
C LEU A 252 -17.21 -76.51 -29.06
N TYR A 253 -16.47 -75.72 -29.83
CA TYR A 253 -16.98 -75.18 -31.08
C TYR A 253 -16.44 -75.86 -32.31
N LEU A 254 -15.16 -76.25 -32.28
CA LEU A 254 -14.52 -76.97 -33.37
C LEU A 254 -15.28 -78.27 -33.70
N PRO A 255 -15.70 -79.11 -32.74
CA PRO A 255 -16.48 -80.31 -33.06
C PRO A 255 -17.85 -80.00 -33.67
N LYS A 256 -18.54 -78.97 -33.16
CA LYS A 256 -19.86 -78.56 -33.66
C LYS A 256 -19.82 -78.00 -35.08
N MET A 257 -18.71 -77.37 -35.47
CA MET A 257 -18.51 -76.89 -36.83
C MET A 257 -18.01 -77.98 -37.78
N LEU A 258 -17.08 -78.81 -37.32
CA LEU A 258 -16.41 -79.78 -38.17
C LEU A 258 -17.37 -80.90 -38.60
N VAL A 259 -18.26 -81.36 -37.71
CA VAL A 259 -19.16 -82.49 -38.00
C VAL A 259 -20.14 -82.19 -39.16
N PRO A 260 -20.88 -81.06 -39.19
CA PRO A 260 -21.78 -80.74 -40.30
C PRO A 260 -21.04 -80.49 -41.62
N VAL A 261 -19.89 -79.79 -41.57
CA VAL A 261 -19.10 -79.49 -42.76
C VAL A 261 -18.54 -80.77 -43.36
N THR A 262 -17.94 -81.65 -42.55
CA THR A 262 -17.41 -82.94 -43.02
C THR A 262 -18.52 -83.83 -43.60
N LEU A 263 -19.70 -83.86 -42.99
CA LEU A 263 -20.86 -84.59 -43.52
C LEU A 263 -21.32 -84.02 -44.88
N LEU A 264 -21.37 -82.68 -45.01
CA LEU A 264 -21.68 -82.01 -46.27
C LEU A 264 -20.62 -82.31 -47.34
N THR A 265 -19.33 -82.32 -46.98
CA THR A 265 -18.24 -82.68 -47.88
C THR A 265 -18.39 -84.10 -48.40
N ILE A 266 -18.71 -85.06 -47.53
CA ILE A 266 -18.90 -86.47 -47.90
C ILE A 266 -20.08 -86.61 -48.87
N LEU A 267 -21.21 -85.95 -48.60
CA LEU A 267 -22.39 -85.97 -49.47
C LEU A 267 -22.09 -85.33 -50.83
N PHE A 268 -21.47 -84.15 -50.84
CA PHE A 268 -21.12 -83.46 -52.08
C PHE A 268 -20.14 -84.28 -52.93
N SER A 269 -19.11 -84.84 -52.30
CA SER A 269 -18.13 -85.71 -52.97
C SER A 269 -18.79 -86.95 -53.57
N SER A 270 -19.74 -87.57 -52.84
CA SER A 270 -20.49 -88.73 -53.32
C SER A 270 -21.34 -88.39 -54.55
N ILE A 271 -21.99 -87.22 -54.57
CA ILE A 271 -22.80 -86.74 -55.69
C ILE A 271 -21.91 -86.39 -56.90
N ASP A 272 -20.80 -85.66 -56.71
CA ASP A 272 -19.87 -85.30 -57.80
C ASP A 272 -19.31 -86.57 -58.45
N ASN A 273 -18.92 -87.56 -57.65
CA ASN A 273 -18.41 -88.84 -58.15
C ASN A 273 -19.49 -89.65 -58.89
N PHE A 274 -20.73 -89.66 -58.39
CA PHE A 274 -21.84 -90.35 -59.05
C PHE A 274 -22.18 -89.71 -60.41
N LEU A 275 -22.27 -88.38 -60.46
CA LEU A 275 -22.55 -87.63 -61.69
C LEU A 275 -21.41 -87.76 -62.70
N GLY A 276 -20.16 -87.68 -62.24
CA GLY A 276 -18.98 -87.85 -63.09
C GLY A 276 -18.88 -89.23 -63.74
N LYS A 277 -19.37 -90.28 -63.07
CA LYS A 277 -19.43 -91.63 -63.65
C LYS A 277 -20.57 -91.84 -64.64
N ARG A 278 -21.71 -91.17 -64.44
CA ARG A 278 -22.92 -91.39 -65.27
C ARG A 278 -23.06 -90.43 -66.45
N VAL A 279 -22.55 -89.20 -66.34
CA VAL A 279 -22.76 -88.15 -67.35
C VAL A 279 -21.40 -87.76 -67.93
N LEU A 280 -21.14 -88.19 -69.17
CA LEU A 280 -19.85 -88.02 -69.86
C LEU A 280 -19.39 -86.54 -69.94
N MET A 281 -20.33 -85.61 -70.05
CA MET A 281 -20.06 -84.16 -70.12
C MET A 281 -19.94 -83.46 -68.76
N TRP A 282 -20.13 -84.17 -67.64
CA TRP A 282 -20.13 -83.54 -66.30
C TRP A 282 -18.76 -82.96 -65.93
N ASN A 283 -17.69 -83.68 -66.25
CA ASN A 283 -16.35 -83.33 -65.80
C ASN A 283 -15.85 -81.98 -66.32
N ASP A 284 -16.24 -81.60 -67.55
CA ASP A 284 -15.87 -80.35 -68.20
C ASP A 284 -16.99 -79.29 -68.17
N SER A 285 -18.10 -79.58 -67.47
CA SER A 285 -19.25 -78.68 -67.45
C SER A 285 -19.00 -77.43 -66.59
N ILE A 286 -19.48 -76.28 -67.07
CA ILE A 286 -19.55 -75.03 -66.29
C ILE A 286 -20.37 -75.25 -64.99
N TYR A 287 -21.38 -76.12 -65.06
CA TYR A 287 -22.22 -76.48 -63.92
C TYR A 287 -21.41 -77.10 -62.77
N ARG A 288 -20.41 -77.94 -63.04
CA ARG A 288 -19.53 -78.51 -62.01
C ARG A 288 -18.68 -77.44 -61.31
N THR A 289 -18.23 -76.43 -62.05
CA THR A 289 -17.50 -75.30 -61.46
C THR A 289 -18.41 -74.45 -60.58
N LEU A 290 -19.63 -74.16 -61.03
CA LEU A 290 -20.62 -73.44 -60.24
C LEU A 290 -21.01 -74.19 -58.96
N THR A 291 -21.21 -75.51 -59.02
CA THR A 291 -21.53 -76.30 -57.82
C THR A 291 -20.39 -76.31 -56.81
N LYS A 292 -19.12 -76.35 -57.25
CA LYS A 292 -17.96 -76.19 -56.35
C LYS A 292 -17.90 -74.81 -55.69
N ILE A 293 -18.21 -73.75 -56.43
CA ILE A 293 -18.27 -72.38 -55.88
C ILE A 293 -19.37 -72.26 -54.83
N VAL A 294 -20.58 -72.76 -55.13
CA VAL A 294 -21.71 -72.75 -54.19
C VAL A 294 -21.40 -73.57 -52.95
N TYR A 295 -20.81 -74.75 -53.11
CA TYR A 295 -20.35 -75.58 -51.99
C TYR A 295 -19.31 -74.84 -51.13
N SER A 296 -18.31 -74.21 -51.75
CA SER A 296 -17.31 -73.41 -51.03
C SER A 296 -17.97 -72.28 -50.23
N MET A 297 -18.90 -71.53 -50.84
CA MET A 297 -19.65 -70.48 -50.14
C MET A 297 -20.49 -71.04 -48.98
N LEU A 298 -21.14 -72.19 -49.13
CA LEU A 298 -21.86 -72.86 -48.06
C LEU A 298 -20.94 -73.30 -46.91
N CYS A 299 -19.77 -73.86 -47.24
CA CYS A 299 -18.78 -74.27 -46.25
C CYS A 299 -18.14 -73.11 -45.50
N PHE A 300 -18.02 -71.91 -46.10
CA PHE A 300 -17.52 -70.72 -45.41
C PHE A 300 -18.63 -69.95 -44.67
N SER A 301 -19.86 -69.93 -45.20
CA SER A 301 -20.98 -69.22 -44.58
C SER A 301 -21.52 -69.92 -43.34
N TYR A 302 -21.53 -71.26 -43.31
CA TYR A 302 -22.02 -71.99 -42.14
C TYR A 302 -21.19 -71.68 -40.88
N PRO A 303 -19.84 -71.68 -40.96
CA PRO A 303 -19.02 -71.25 -39.85
C PRO A 303 -19.30 -69.82 -39.38
N THR A 304 -19.36 -68.86 -40.30
CA THR A 304 -19.54 -67.45 -39.94
C THR A 304 -20.90 -67.18 -39.31
N ILE A 305 -21.98 -67.79 -39.82
CA ILE A 305 -23.33 -67.70 -39.23
C ILE A 305 -23.34 -68.25 -37.81
N GLN A 306 -22.72 -69.41 -37.59
CA GLN A 306 -22.64 -70.01 -36.27
C GLN A 306 -21.86 -69.11 -35.29
N ILE A 307 -20.84 -68.38 -35.76
CA ILE A 307 -20.02 -67.49 -34.90
C ILE A 307 -20.88 -66.31 -34.47
N ILE A 308 -21.66 -65.75 -35.40
CA ILE A 308 -22.58 -64.66 -35.12
C ILE A 308 -23.64 -65.09 -34.08
N TYR A 309 -24.26 -66.26 -34.25
CA TYR A 309 -25.23 -66.78 -33.26
C TYR A 309 -24.61 -66.97 -31.88
N PHE A 310 -23.36 -67.46 -31.82
CA PHE A 310 -22.65 -67.62 -30.57
C PHE A 310 -22.34 -66.27 -29.90
N LEU A 311 -21.87 -65.28 -30.66
CA LEU A 311 -21.63 -63.92 -30.15
C LEU A 311 -22.91 -63.28 -29.62
N ILE A 312 -24.03 -63.41 -30.33
CA ILE A 312 -25.35 -62.93 -29.86
C ILE A 312 -25.79 -63.67 -28.59
N GLY A 313 -25.56 -64.98 -28.53
CA GLY A 313 -25.86 -65.77 -27.33
C GLY A 313 -25.02 -65.37 -26.12
N LEU A 314 -23.73 -65.10 -26.32
CA LEU A 314 -22.82 -64.63 -25.29
C LEU A 314 -23.20 -63.24 -24.79
N THR A 315 -23.42 -62.27 -25.69
CA THR A 315 -23.82 -60.91 -25.29
C THR A 315 -25.12 -60.92 -24.50
N LYS A 316 -26.10 -61.73 -24.92
CA LYS A 316 -27.36 -61.90 -24.18
C LYS A 316 -27.15 -62.51 -22.78
N ARG A 317 -26.25 -63.49 -22.63
CA ARG A 317 -25.91 -64.07 -21.32
C ARG A 317 -25.18 -63.07 -20.43
N ILE A 318 -24.22 -62.33 -20.97
CA ILE A 318 -23.47 -61.30 -20.24
C ILE A 318 -24.42 -60.20 -19.74
N ILE A 319 -25.33 -59.71 -20.60
CA ILE A 319 -26.34 -58.72 -20.22
C ILE A 319 -27.26 -59.26 -19.11
N ASN A 320 -27.67 -60.53 -19.19
CA ASN A 320 -28.49 -61.15 -18.15
C ASN A 320 -27.74 -61.30 -16.81
N LEU A 321 -26.43 -61.58 -16.83
CA LEU A 321 -25.62 -61.62 -15.62
C LEU A 321 -25.53 -60.23 -14.97
N PHE A 322 -25.20 -59.19 -15.72
CA PHE A 322 -25.17 -57.82 -15.20
C PHE A 322 -26.55 -57.34 -14.69
N LYS A 323 -27.63 -57.78 -15.34
CA LYS A 323 -28.99 -57.47 -14.89
C LYS A 323 -29.33 -58.17 -13.57
N ASN A 324 -28.84 -59.39 -13.35
CA ASN A 324 -29.04 -60.10 -12.08
C ASN A 324 -28.18 -59.49 -10.97
N ASP A 325 -26.92 -59.16 -11.23
CA ASP A 325 -26.03 -58.54 -10.24
C ASP A 325 -26.53 -57.16 -9.78
N SER A 326 -27.02 -56.34 -10.72
CA SER A 326 -27.59 -55.03 -10.36
C SER A 326 -28.86 -55.15 -9.50
N LYS A 327 -29.66 -56.21 -9.71
CA LYS A 327 -30.83 -56.51 -8.87
C LYS A 327 -30.41 -56.92 -7.45
N ILE A 328 -29.39 -57.77 -7.31
CA ILE A 328 -28.86 -58.20 -6.00
C ILE A 328 -28.28 -57.00 -5.22
N ILE A 329 -27.55 -56.10 -5.89
CA ILE A 329 -27.01 -54.88 -5.25
C ILE A 329 -28.14 -53.96 -4.76
N HIS A 330 -29.22 -53.83 -5.54
CA HIS A 330 -30.38 -53.03 -5.13
C HIS A 330 -31.12 -53.64 -3.93
N GLU A 331 -31.36 -54.95 -3.92
CA GLU A 331 -32.01 -55.64 -2.79
C GLU A 331 -31.14 -55.59 -1.52
N SER A 332 -29.81 -55.67 -1.64
CA SER A 332 -28.88 -55.53 -0.52
C SER A 332 -28.88 -54.11 0.07
N LYS A 333 -28.91 -53.06 -0.78
CA LYS A 333 -29.04 -51.67 -0.32
C LYS A 333 -30.38 -51.42 0.37
N GLU A 334 -31.47 -52.02 -0.12
CA GLU A 334 -32.79 -51.85 0.50
C GLU A 334 -32.87 -52.55 1.87
N ASN A 335 -32.28 -53.74 2.01
CA ASN A 335 -32.21 -54.43 3.30
C ASN A 335 -31.32 -53.70 4.31
N SER A 336 -30.22 -53.08 3.87
CA SER A 336 -29.34 -52.29 4.76
C SER A 336 -30.06 -51.06 5.34
N ARG A 337 -30.97 -50.43 4.59
CA ARG A 337 -31.79 -49.30 5.07
C ARG A 337 -32.95 -49.68 5.99
N LYS A 338 -33.31 -50.96 6.10
CA LYS A 338 -34.36 -51.43 7.02
C LYS A 338 -33.79 -51.80 8.40
N ILE A 339 -32.46 -51.79 8.55
CA ILE A 339 -31.74 -52.15 9.78
C ILE A 339 -31.27 -50.89 10.55
N GLU A 340 -31.21 -49.73 9.88
CA GLU A 340 -31.21 -48.39 10.51
C GLU A 340 -32.65 -47.94 10.79
#